data_AF-A0A968IYN5-F1
#
_entry.id   AF-A0A968IYN5-F1
#
_cell.length_a   1.000
_cell.length_b   1.000
_cell.length_c   1.000
_cell.angle_alpha   90.00
_cell.angle_beta   90.00
_cell.angle_gamma   90.00
#
_symmetry.space_group_name_H-M   'P 1'
#
loop_
_entity.id
_entity.type
_entity.pdbx_description
1 polymer ?
#
loop_
_entity_poly.entity_id
_entity_poly.type
_entity_poly.pdbx_seq_one_letter_code
_entity_poly.pdbx_strand_id
1 'polypeptide(L)' 'MTILENETSNTPKKSKSSGKRTDPTYKQVGAYVKKDTYLQIQKLLLDKPDKDFSDLVQELLSDYLINQLSD' A
#
# COMPACT_ATOMS: atom_id res chain seq x y z
N MET A 1 -0.07 44.45 -29.98
CA MET A 1 -0.07 44.46 -28.50
C MET A 1 -1.48 44.00 -28.13
N THR A 2 -1.74 42.74 -27.78
CA THR A 2 -1.09 41.92 -26.76
C THR A 2 -1.21 40.45 -27.15
N ILE A 3 -0.13 39.68 -26.96
CA ILE A 3 -0.02 38.26 -27.29
C ILE A 3 -0.46 37.42 -26.09
N LEU A 4 -1.41 36.53 -26.38
CA LEU A 4 -1.76 35.21 -25.85
C LEU A 4 -1.52 34.85 -24.37
N GLU A 5 -2.62 34.36 -23.79
CA GLU A 5 -2.70 33.44 -22.65
C GLU A 5 -1.66 32.32 -22.76
N ASN A 6 -0.88 32.12 -21.71
CA ASN A 6 -0.14 30.88 -21.52
C ASN A 6 -0.62 30.23 -20.23
N GLU A 7 -1.62 29.38 -20.39
CA GLU A 7 -2.03 28.37 -19.42
C GLU A 7 -0.79 27.63 -18.94
N THR A 8 -0.45 27.82 -17.66
CA THR A 8 0.58 27.03 -17.01
C THR A 8 0.04 25.61 -16.89
N SER A 9 0.25 24.81 -17.93
CA SER A 9 -0.08 23.38 -17.97
C SER A 9 0.64 22.71 -16.80
N ASN A 10 -0.06 22.55 -15.69
CA ASN A 10 0.37 21.78 -14.53
C ASN A 10 0.28 20.30 -14.90
N THR A 11 1.14 19.85 -15.82
CA THR A 11 1.33 18.43 -16.07
C THR A 11 2.04 17.88 -14.83
N PRO A 12 1.41 17.03 -14.01
CA PRO A 12 2.06 16.48 -12.85
C PRO A 12 3.28 15.70 -13.34
N LYS A 13 4.46 16.16 -12.92
CA LYS A 13 5.73 15.45 -13.12
C LYS A 13 5.48 14.01 -12.69
N LYS A 14 5.58 13.05 -13.61
CA LYS A 14 5.52 11.61 -13.32
C LYS A 14 6.55 11.31 -12.23
N SER A 15 6.09 11.29 -10.98
CA SER A 15 6.92 11.00 -9.83
C SER A 15 7.33 9.53 -9.92
N LYS A 16 8.62 9.29 -9.74
CA LYS A 16 9.27 7.98 -9.61
C LYS A 16 8.33 6.98 -8.91
N SER A 17 8.03 5.87 -9.60
CA SER A 17 7.32 4.67 -9.09
C SER A 17 6.36 4.92 -7.94
N SER A 18 5.06 5.08 -8.24
CA SER A 18 4.04 5.19 -7.20
C SER A 18 3.90 3.86 -6.45
N GLY A 19 4.60 3.71 -5.33
CA GLY A 19 4.41 2.56 -4.44
C GLY A 19 3.09 2.65 -3.66
N LYS A 20 2.77 1.63 -2.88
CA LYS A 20 1.56 1.54 -2.04
C LYS A 20 1.31 2.79 -1.16
N ARG A 21 2.37 3.50 -0.77
CA ARG A 21 2.29 4.75 0.01
C ARG A 21 1.67 5.92 -0.75
N THR A 22 1.79 5.96 -2.07
CA THR A 22 1.26 7.03 -2.93
C THR A 22 0.00 6.62 -3.66
N ASP A 23 -0.41 5.36 -3.53
CA ASP A 23 -1.63 4.85 -4.14
C ASP A 23 -2.85 5.26 -3.29
N PRO A 24 -3.82 6.01 -3.85
CA PRO A 24 -5.00 6.45 -3.11
C PRO A 24 -5.91 5.31 -2.64
N THR A 25 -5.80 4.10 -3.20
CA THR A 25 -6.60 2.94 -2.77
C THR A 25 -6.09 2.33 -1.47
N TYR A 26 -4.86 2.64 -1.05
CA TYR A 26 -4.28 2.14 0.19
C TYR A 26 -4.42 3.16 1.32
N LYS A 27 -4.67 2.66 2.53
CA LYS A 27 -4.55 3.43 3.77
C LYS A 27 -3.51 2.81 4.68
N GLN A 28 -2.56 3.65 5.12
CA GLN A 28 -1.55 3.24 6.09
C GLN A 28 -2.20 3.12 7.47
N VAL A 29 -2.01 1.96 8.10
CA VAL A 29 -2.49 1.67 9.45
C VAL A 29 -1.31 1.28 10.34
N GLY A 30 -1.40 1.59 11.63
CA GLY A 30 -0.43 1.19 12.64
C GLY A 30 -1.09 0.28 13.68
N ALA A 31 -0.45 -0.84 14.00
CA ALA A 31 -0.95 -1.79 14.98
C ALA A 31 0.21 -2.47 15.72
N TYR A 32 -0.07 -2.98 16.92
CA TYR A 32 0.88 -3.76 17.70
C TYR A 32 0.66 -5.25 17.46
N VAL A 33 1.75 -5.96 17.21
CA VAL A 33 1.80 -7.42 17.16
C VAL A 33 2.86 -7.91 18.14
N LYS A 34 2.75 -9.16 18.61
CA LYS A 34 3.77 -9.75 19.47
C LYS A 34 5.12 -9.80 18.73
N LYS A 35 6.21 -9.47 19.44
CA LYS A 35 7.56 -9.42 18.88
C LYS A 35 7.96 -10.73 18.20
N ASP A 36 7.66 -11.86 18.83
CA ASP A 36 8.00 -13.18 18.28
C ASP A 36 7.26 -13.47 16.98
N THR A 37 5.98 -13.08 16.90
CA THR A 37 5.18 -13.19 15.68
C THR A 37 5.79 -12.34 14.56
N TYR A 38 6.12 -11.07 14.85
CA TYR A 38 6.76 -10.19 13.86
C TYR A 38 8.05 -10.79 13.29
N LEU A 39 8.94 -11.28 14.17
CA LEU A 39 10.22 -11.87 13.75
C LEU A 39 10.03 -13.14 12.91
N GLN A 40 9.08 -14.00 13.28
CA GLN A 40 8.78 -15.23 12.52
C GLN A 40 8.22 -14.90 11.13
N ILE A 41 7.32 -13.91 11.04
CA ILE A 41 6.76 -13.48 9.76
C ILE A 41 7.84 -12.84 8.87
N GLN A 42 8.74 -12.02 9.42
CA GLN A 42 9.84 -11.45 8.64
C GLN A 42 10.73 -12.54 8.04
N LYS A 43 11.06 -13.59 8.80
CA LYS A 43 11.83 -14.73 8.28
C LYS A 43 11.07 -15.45 7.17
N LEU A 44 9.78 -15.72 7.38
CA LEU A 44 8.93 -16.39 6.40
C LEU A 44 8.81 -15.61 5.07
N LEU A 45 8.75 -14.28 5.14
CA LEU A 45 8.67 -13.43 3.96
C LEU A 45 10.01 -13.25 3.24
N LEU A 46 11.14 -13.48 3.92
CA LEU A 46 12.45 -13.44 3.29
C LEU A 46 12.60 -14.50 2.18
N ASP A 47 11.91 -15.63 2.32
CA ASP A 47 11.87 -16.71 1.34
C ASP A 47 10.85 -16.45 0.20
N LYS A 48 10.10 -15.34 0.23
CA LYS A 48 9.02 -15.00 -0.71
C LYS A 48 9.25 -13.61 -1.32
N PRO A 49 10.02 -13.48 -2.41
CA PRO A 49 10.42 -12.17 -2.95
C PRO A 49 9.25 -11.33 -3.46
N ASP A 50 8.14 -11.96 -3.84
CA ASP A 50 6.98 -11.28 -4.46
C ASP A 50 5.91 -10.85 -3.44
N LYS A 51 6.10 -11.14 -2.14
CA LYS A 51 5.10 -10.84 -1.11
C LYS A 51 5.71 -10.03 0.02
N ASP A 52 5.16 -8.85 0.25
CA ASP A 52 5.56 -8.04 1.40
C ASP A 52 4.59 -8.19 2.59
N PHE A 53 4.95 -7.56 3.71
CA PHE A 53 4.15 -7.59 4.92
C PHE A 53 2.76 -6.94 4.73
N SER A 54 2.66 -5.90 3.89
CA SER A 54 1.40 -5.24 3.60
C SER A 54 0.45 -6.19 2.84
N ASP A 55 0.96 -7.00 1.91
CA ASP A 55 0.16 -8.00 1.18
C ASP A 55 -0.36 -9.08 2.11
N LEU A 56 0.47 -9.57 3.03
CA LEU A 56 0.05 -10.53 4.05
C LEU A 56 -1.07 -9.98 4.94
N VAL A 57 -0.92 -8.74 5.42
CA VAL A 57 -1.96 -8.10 6.25
C VAL A 57 -3.25 -7.90 5.47
N GLN A 58 -3.17 -7.49 4.20
CA GLN A 58 -4.35 -7.32 3.35
C GLN A 58 -5.13 -8.63 3.17
N GLU A 59 -4.44 -9.74 2.93
CA GLU A 59 -5.06 -11.07 2.83
C GLU A 59 -5.76 -11.46 4.13
N LEU A 60 -5.07 -11.37 5.27
CA LEU A 60 -5.65 -11.71 6.58
C LEU A 60 -6.90 -10.88 6.91
N LEU A 61 -6.89 -9.59 6.61
CA LEU A 61 -8.04 -8.72 6.82
C LEU A 61 -9.19 -9.03 5.85
N SER A 62 -8.87 -9.40 4.60
CA SER A 62 -9.88 -9.78 3.61
C SER A 62 -10.56 -11.08 3.99
N ASP A 63 -9.78 -12.09 4.40
CA ASP A 63 -10.29 -13.37 4.90
C ASP A 63 -11.15 -13.17 6.14
N TYR A 64 -10.72 -12.31 7.06
CA TYR A 64 -11.52 -11.95 8.23
C TYR A 64 -12.87 -11.34 7.82
N LEU A 65 -12.88 -10.38 6.88
CA LEU A 65 -14.13 -9.77 6.38
C LEU A 65 -15.05 -10.79 5.71
N ILE A 66 -14.51 -11.69 4.88
CA ILE A 66 -15.29 -12.75 4.22
C ILE A 66 -15.98 -13.63 5.27
N ASN A 67 -15.23 -14.02 6.31
CA ASN A 67 -15.78 -14.85 7.38
C ASN A 67 -16.90 -14.15 8.15
N GLN A 68 -16.81 -12.82 8.37
CA GLN A 68 -17.86 -12.06 9.06
C GLN A 68 -19.09 -11.75 8.19
N LEU A 69 -18.94 -11.71 6.87
CA LEU A 69 -20.03 -11.43 5.92
C LEU A 69 -20.78 -12.70 5.47
N SER A 70 -20.26 -13.87 5.85
CA SER A 70 -20.87 -15.18 5.55
C SER A 70 -21.77 -15.69 6.68
N ASP A 71 -21.81 -14.97 7.82
CA ASP A 71 -22.73 -15.15 8.95
C ASP A 71 -23.95 -14.20 8.80
#